data_AF-A0A625VWZ1-F1
#
_entry.id   AF-A0A625VWZ1-F1
#
_cell.length_a   1.000
_cell.length_b   1.000
_cell.length_c   1.000
_cell.angle_alpha   90.00
_cell.angle_beta   90.00
_cell.angle_gamma   90.00
#
_symmetry.space_group_name_H-M   'P 1'
#
loop_
_entity.id
_entity.type
_entity.pdbx_description
1 polymer ?
#
loop_
_entity_poly.entity_id
_entity_poly.type
_entity_poly.pdbx_seq_one_letter_code
_entity_poly.pdbx_strand_id
1 'polypeptide(L)'
;MTRHSAVRQAIIAALKKTDDGSTTFFDGRPVVVEEDELPAVAVYLSDAQYTGTEVDGDIWSAVLHVEVFLKATAPDSALDEQMENRVYPALGSVAGLGDIIRT
;
A
#
# COMPACT_ATOMS: atom_id res chain seq x y z
N MET A 1 -6.50 17.53 1.95
CA MET A 1 -5.94 16.16 1.96
C MET A 1 -4.72 16.14 2.88
N THR A 2 -4.59 15.13 3.74
CA THR A 2 -3.39 14.94 4.57
C THR A 2 -2.28 14.26 3.74
N ARG A 3 -1.00 14.49 4.07
CA ARG A 3 0.12 13.82 3.39
C ARG A 3 -0.02 12.29 3.43
N HIS A 4 -0.48 11.74 4.55
CA HIS A 4 -0.73 10.30 4.69
C HIS A 4 -1.73 9.78 3.67
N SER A 5 -2.84 10.48 3.45
CA SER A 5 -3.84 10.10 2.44
C SER A 5 -3.26 10.20 1.02
N ALA A 6 -2.49 11.26 0.72
CA ALA A 6 -1.85 11.41 -0.59
C ALA A 6 -0.89 10.26 -0.91
N VAL A 7 -0.06 9.83 0.05
CA VAL A 7 0.85 8.69 -0.10
C VAL A 7 0.09 7.42 -0.42
N ARG A 8 -0.93 7.08 0.38
CA ARG A 8 -1.69 5.84 0.17
C ARG A 8 -2.46 5.84 -1.14
N GLN A 9 -3.05 6.97 -1.52
CA GLN A 9 -3.76 7.12 -2.79
C GLN A 9 -2.82 7.00 -4.00
N ALA A 10 -1.59 7.51 -3.92
CA ALA A 10 -0.60 7.33 -5.00
C ALA A 10 -0.27 5.86 -5.23
N ILE A 11 -0.09 5.09 -4.15
CA ILE A 11 0.16 3.64 -4.21
C ILE A 11 -1.05 2.89 -4.77
N ILE A 12 -2.25 3.15 -4.24
CA ILE A 12 -3.49 2.52 -4.73
C ILE A 12 -3.69 2.82 -6.22
N ALA A 13 -3.45 4.06 -6.64
CA ALA A 13 -3.56 4.44 -8.04
C ALA A 13 -2.55 3.72 -8.93
N ALA A 14 -1.33 3.46 -8.44
CA ALA A 14 -0.34 2.67 -9.19
C ALA A 14 -0.77 1.21 -9.32
N LEU A 15 -1.23 0.59 -8.23
CA LEU A 15 -1.72 -0.80 -8.23
C LEU A 15 -2.94 -0.99 -9.13
N LYS A 16 -3.85 -0.02 -9.16
CA LYS A 16 -5.05 -0.07 -10.01
C LYS A 16 -4.76 0.02 -11.51
N LYS A 17 -3.59 0.50 -11.93
CA LYS A 17 -3.24 0.58 -13.37
C LYS A 17 -2.98 -0.81 -13.98
N THR A 18 -2.54 -1.76 -13.17
CA THR A 18 -2.23 -3.13 -13.60
C THR A 18 -3.30 -4.13 -13.16
N ASP A 19 -4.33 -3.65 -12.45
CA ASP A 19 -5.48 -4.44 -12.04
C ASP A 19 -6.51 -4.55 -13.18
N ASP A 20 -7.16 -5.70 -13.27
CA ASP A 20 -8.21 -6.01 -14.23
C ASP A 20 -9.63 -5.73 -13.69
N GLY A 21 -9.73 -5.09 -12.52
CA GLY A 21 -10.98 -4.80 -11.82
C GLY A 21 -11.44 -5.92 -10.90
N SER A 22 -10.67 -7.01 -10.75
CA SER A 22 -11.02 -8.16 -9.90
C SER A 22 -10.63 -8.01 -8.44
N THR A 23 -9.82 -6.99 -8.10
CA THR A 23 -9.22 -6.84 -6.77
C THR A 23 -9.86 -5.70 -5.99
N THR A 24 -10.25 -5.98 -4.74
CA THR A 24 -10.74 -4.95 -3.83
C THR A 24 -9.58 -4.19 -3.21
N PHE A 25 -9.62 -2.86 -3.23
CA PHE A 25 -8.56 -2.02 -2.65
C PHE A 25 -9.03 -1.26 -1.41
N PHE A 26 -8.31 -1.41 -0.31
CA PHE A 26 -8.58 -0.71 0.95
C PHE A 26 -7.57 0.42 1.22
N ASP A 27 -8.09 1.61 1.54
CA ASP A 27 -7.32 2.77 2.01
C ASP A 27 -7.27 2.75 3.55
N GLY A 28 -6.37 1.92 4.10
CA GLY A 28 -6.32 1.56 5.52
C GLY A 28 -6.28 0.05 5.71
N ARG A 29 -5.89 -0.41 6.90
CA ARG A 29 -5.92 -1.83 7.23
C ARG A 29 -7.34 -2.22 7.65
N PRO A 30 -8.03 -3.11 6.92
CA PRO A 30 -9.36 -3.57 7.31
C PRO A 30 -9.27 -4.41 8.60
N VAL A 31 -10.30 -4.32 9.45
CA VAL A 31 -10.41 -5.16 10.65
C VAL A 31 -10.97 -6.54 10.30
N VAL A 32 -11.89 -6.56 9.33
CA VAL A 32 -12.53 -7.77 8.77
C VAL A 32 -12.52 -7.62 7.26
N VAL A 33 -12.26 -8.72 6.56
CA VAL A 33 -12.34 -8.82 5.09
C VAL A 33 -13.30 -9.98 4.79
N GLU A 34 -14.35 -9.69 4.02
CA GLU A 34 -15.37 -10.67 3.65
C GLU A 34 -14.89 -11.52 2.45
N GLU A 35 -15.48 -12.72 2.28
CA GLU A 35 -15.03 -13.64 1.23
C GLU A 35 -15.26 -13.10 -0.20
N ASP A 36 -16.31 -12.31 -0.39
CA ASP A 36 -16.66 -11.67 -1.66
C ASP A 36 -15.77 -10.47 -2.01
N GLU A 37 -15.02 -9.94 -1.04
CA GLU A 37 -14.04 -8.89 -1.24
C GLU A 37 -12.68 -9.45 -1.72
N LEU A 38 -12.47 -10.78 -1.66
CA LEU A 38 -11.21 -11.42 -2.03
C LEU A 38 -11.12 -11.71 -3.54
N PRO A 39 -9.96 -11.46 -4.19
CA PRO A 39 -8.70 -11.00 -3.60
C PRO A 39 -8.74 -9.51 -3.23
N ALA A 40 -8.13 -9.16 -2.09
CA ALA A 40 -8.06 -7.78 -1.63
C ALA A 40 -6.64 -7.31 -1.39
N VAL A 41 -6.42 -6.01 -1.50
CA VAL A 41 -5.15 -5.34 -1.19
C VAL A 41 -5.40 -4.14 -0.29
N ALA A 42 -4.76 -4.10 0.86
CA ALA A 42 -4.81 -2.96 1.77
C ALA A 42 -3.52 -2.15 1.69
N VAL A 43 -3.66 -0.82 1.65
CA VAL A 43 -2.55 0.12 1.71
C VAL A 43 -2.70 0.99 2.94
N TYR A 44 -1.73 0.95 3.85
CA TYR A 44 -1.78 1.72 5.10
C TYR A 44 -0.41 2.17 5.58
N LEU A 45 -0.41 3.12 6.52
CA LEU A 45 0.80 3.60 7.18
C LEU A 45 0.73 3.20 8.66
N SER A 46 1.83 2.66 9.19
CA SER A 46 2.03 2.47 10.64
C SER A 46 3.20 3.30 11.13
N ASP A 47 3.28 3.47 12.45
CA ASP A 47 4.45 4.06 13.13
C ASP A 47 4.83 5.46 12.62
N ALA A 48 3.82 6.24 12.20
CA ALA A 48 4.02 7.61 11.75
C ALA A 48 4.44 8.48 12.94
N GLN A 49 5.71 8.87 12.96
CA GLN A 49 6.31 9.63 14.05
C GLN A 49 7.22 10.75 13.54
N TYR A 50 7.23 11.86 14.29
CA TYR A 50 8.20 12.92 14.11
C TYR A 50 9.60 12.40 14.45
N THR A 51 10.58 12.62 13.56
CA THR A 51 11.93 12.07 13.77
C THR A 51 12.77 12.94 14.69
N GLY A 52 12.57 14.27 14.70
CA GLY A 52 13.34 15.21 15.53
C GLY A 52 14.85 15.19 15.27
N THR A 53 15.27 14.67 14.13
CA THR A 53 16.68 14.43 13.80
C THR A 53 17.42 15.68 13.34
N GLU A 54 16.70 16.67 12.85
CA GLU A 54 17.25 17.94 12.35
C GLU A 54 16.68 19.10 13.20
N VAL A 55 17.53 20.06 13.57
CA VAL A 55 17.08 21.29 14.25
C VAL A 55 16.25 22.10 13.27
N ASP A 56 15.03 22.48 13.68
CA ASP A 56 14.03 23.12 12.80
C ASP A 56 13.58 22.26 11.60
N GLY A 57 13.78 20.94 11.68
CA GLY A 57 13.33 20.01 10.64
C GLY A 57 11.96 19.43 10.95
N ASP A 58 10.97 19.65 10.09
CA ASP A 58 9.62 19.05 10.17
C ASP A 58 9.57 17.65 9.51
N ILE A 59 10.50 16.77 9.87
CA ILE A 59 10.64 15.44 9.27
C ILE A 59 9.82 14.40 10.02
N TRP A 60 9.05 13.62 9.28
CA TRP A 60 8.26 12.49 9.77
C TRP A 60 8.70 11.22 9.06
N SER A 61 8.67 10.11 9.79
CA SER A 61 8.91 8.76 9.25
C SER A 61 7.72 7.87 9.56
N ALA A 62 7.41 6.95 8.66
CA ALA A 62 6.33 5.98 8.79
C ALA A 62 6.68 4.72 7.99
N VAL A 63 6.06 3.59 8.33
CA VAL A 63 6.14 2.35 7.54
C VAL A 63 4.93 2.28 6.62
N LEU A 64 5.17 2.19 5.30
CA LEU A 64 4.14 1.96 4.30
C LEU A 64 3.96 0.46 4.08
N HIS A 65 2.74 -0.01 4.29
CA HIS A 65 2.33 -1.40 4.12
C HIS A 65 1.46 -1.55 2.87
N VAL A 66 1.73 -2.60 2.11
CA VAL A 66 0.86 -3.10 1.04
C VAL A 66 0.63 -4.58 1.33
N GLU A 67 -0.55 -4.91 1.82
CA GLU A 67 -0.91 -6.25 2.32
C GLU A 67 -1.92 -6.89 1.38
N VAL A 68 -1.64 -8.10 0.88
CA VAL A 68 -2.53 -8.87 -0.01
C VAL A 68 -3.29 -9.90 0.81
N PHE A 69 -4.60 -9.92 0.66
CA PHE A 69 -5.49 -10.89 1.29
C PHE A 69 -6.04 -11.82 0.21
N LEU A 70 -5.87 -13.13 0.45
CA LEU A 70 -6.46 -14.20 -0.35
C LEU A 70 -7.31 -15.09 0.54
N LYS A 71 -8.06 -16.01 -0.09
CA LYS A 71 -8.80 -17.04 0.66
C LYS A 71 -7.84 -17.83 1.54
N ALA A 72 -8.26 -18.15 2.76
CA ALA A 72 -7.43 -18.91 3.71
C ALA A 72 -7.01 -20.30 3.21
N THR A 73 -7.70 -20.84 2.19
CA THR A 73 -7.36 -22.10 1.54
C THR A 73 -6.29 -21.97 0.46
N ALA A 74 -5.92 -20.75 0.07
CA ALA A 74 -4.89 -20.51 -0.94
C ALA A 74 -3.50 -20.81 -0.34
N PRO A 75 -2.59 -21.44 -1.10
CA PRO A 75 -1.23 -21.67 -0.63
C PRO A 75 -0.43 -20.36 -0.61
N ASP A 76 0.62 -20.31 0.21
CA ASP A 76 1.54 -19.16 0.29
C ASP A 76 2.12 -18.78 -1.08
N SER A 77 2.37 -19.77 -1.96
CA SER A 77 2.85 -19.51 -3.32
C SER A 77 1.90 -18.65 -4.15
N ALA A 78 0.60 -18.68 -3.87
CA ALA A 78 -0.37 -17.81 -4.53
C ALA A 78 -0.25 -16.36 -4.03
N LEU A 79 0.10 -16.15 -2.76
CA LEU A 79 0.43 -14.81 -2.24
C LEU A 79 1.70 -14.28 -2.90
N ASP A 80 2.73 -15.11 -2.99
CA ASP A 80 3.99 -14.75 -3.65
C ASP A 80 3.75 -14.36 -5.11
N GLU A 81 2.95 -15.15 -5.85
CA GLU A 81 2.60 -14.85 -7.23
C GLU A 81 1.88 -13.50 -7.39
N GLN A 82 0.94 -13.18 -6.49
CA GLN A 82 0.28 -11.86 -6.49
C GLN A 82 1.27 -10.73 -6.20
N MET A 83 2.18 -10.93 -5.25
CA MET A 83 3.18 -9.94 -4.89
C MET A 83 4.16 -9.70 -6.06
N GLU A 84 4.73 -10.76 -6.63
CA GLU A 84 5.75 -10.70 -7.68
C GLU A 84 5.21 -10.18 -9.01
N ASN A 85 4.02 -10.61 -9.41
CA ASN A 85 3.49 -10.26 -10.73
C ASN A 85 2.73 -8.93 -10.74
N ARG A 86 2.24 -8.46 -9.58
CA ARG A 86 1.34 -7.30 -9.52
C ARG A 86 1.83 -6.20 -8.60
N VAL A 87 2.17 -6.53 -7.34
CA VAL A 87 2.51 -5.52 -6.32
C VAL A 87 3.91 -4.95 -6.55
N TYR A 88 4.95 -5.77 -6.52
CA TYR A 88 6.33 -5.30 -6.65
C TYR A 88 6.59 -4.54 -7.97
N PRO A 89 6.07 -4.97 -9.14
CA PRO A 89 6.23 -4.22 -10.38
C PRO A 89 5.57 -2.84 -10.32
N ALA A 90 4.37 -2.74 -9.74
CA ALA A 90 3.66 -1.47 -9.59
C ALA A 90 4.38 -0.50 -8.65
N LEU A 91 5.06 -1.01 -7.62
CA LEU A 91 5.85 -0.21 -6.68
C LEU A 91 7.20 0.24 -7.26
N GLY A 92 7.71 -0.43 -8.29
CA GLY A 92 8.96 -0.05 -8.96
C GLY A 92 8.95 1.34 -9.58
N SER A 93 7.78 1.86 -9.97
CA SER A 93 7.62 3.24 -10.45
C SER A 93 6.24 3.81 -10.13
N VAL A 94 6.15 4.49 -8.98
CA VAL A 94 4.91 5.17 -8.55
C VAL A 94 4.97 6.64 -8.94
N ALA A 95 4.22 7.00 -9.98
CA ALA A 95 4.12 8.38 -10.45
C ALA A 95 3.61 9.32 -9.32
N GLY A 96 4.34 10.42 -9.09
CA GLY A 96 3.98 11.43 -8.10
C GLY A 96 4.34 11.10 -6.65
N LEU A 97 4.83 9.89 -6.35
CA LEU A 97 5.24 9.54 -4.98
C LEU A 97 6.52 10.28 -4.57
N GLY A 98 7.51 10.37 -5.47
CA GLY A 98 8.76 11.09 -5.20
C GLY A 98 8.59 12.59 -4.94
N ASP A 99 7.48 13.18 -5.36
CA ASP A 99 7.16 14.60 -5.11
C ASP A 99 6.60 14.83 -3.70
N ILE A 100 6.15 13.77 -3.01
CA ILE A 100 5.44 13.87 -1.73
C ILE A 100 6.17 13.22 -0.55
N ILE A 101 7.14 12.34 -0.81
CA ILE A 101 8.00 11.71 0.21
C ILE A 101 9.48 11.98 -0.04
N ARG A 102 10.29 11.75 0.99
CA ARG A 102 11.75 11.69 0.92
C ARG A 102 12.17 10.26 1.24
N THR A 103 12.89 9.61 0.31
CA THR A 103 13.45 8.25 0.46
C THR A 103 14.94 8.29 0.71
#